data_AF-A0A9D4QT38-F1
#
_entry.id   AF-A0A9D4QT38-F1
#
_cell.length_a   1.000
_cell.length_b   1.000
_cell.length_c   1.000
_cell.angle_alpha   90.00
_cell.angle_beta   90.00
_cell.angle_gamma   90.00
#
_symmetry.space_group_name_H-M   'P 1'
#
loop_
_entity.id
_entity.type
_entity.pdbx_description
1 polymer ?
#
loop_
_entity_poly.entity_id
_entity_poly.type
_entity_poly.pdbx_seq_one_letter_code
_entity_poly.pdbx_strand_id
1 'polypeptide(L)'
;MLLLLLLLLLLLLLLLLLLLLLLLLLLLLLLLLLLLLLLPLLLLLLLLPLLLLLLLLLLLLLLLQLLLLLLVLLLLVLLPPPPPPPPPPPPPPPPPPRLLLLLLLLLPLLLLLLPLLLLLLPLLLLLLLLLLLLLLLLLLLLLLLLLLLLLLLLLLLLLLLLLLLLLLLLLLLLLLLQLLLLQLLLLFLLLLLLLLLLLLLLLLLLLHHHHHHHHHHHHHHHHHHSQ
;
A
#
# COMPACT_ATOMS: atom_id res chain seq x y z
N MET A 1 -31.09 -15.73 29.11
CA MET A 1 -29.73 -16.26 28.82
C MET A 1 -29.49 -16.42 27.31
N LEU A 2 -30.30 -17.20 26.58
CA LEU A 2 -30.15 -17.40 25.13
C LEU A 2 -30.12 -16.10 24.32
N LEU A 3 -31.04 -15.17 24.60
CA LEU A 3 -31.11 -13.87 23.92
C LEU A 3 -29.82 -13.03 24.11
N LEU A 4 -29.23 -13.08 25.31
CA LEU A 4 -28.00 -12.37 25.62
C LEU A 4 -26.80 -12.98 24.88
N LEU A 5 -26.73 -14.31 24.79
CA LEU A 5 -25.70 -15.02 24.01
C LEU A 5 -25.81 -14.68 22.51
N LEU A 6 -27.03 -14.62 21.98
CA LEU A 6 -27.28 -14.26 20.59
C LEU A 6 -26.87 -12.80 20.30
N LEU A 7 -27.19 -11.88 21.21
CA LEU A 7 -26.78 -10.47 21.10
C LEU A 7 -25.26 -10.32 21.13
N LEU A 8 -24.59 -11.08 22.01
CA LEU A 8 -23.12 -11.08 22.11
C LEU A 8 -22.47 -11.61 20.83
N LEU A 9 -23.01 -12.70 20.27
CA LEU A 9 -22.54 -13.27 19.01
C LEU A 9 -22.71 -12.29 17.85
N LEU A 10 -23.87 -11.62 17.78
CA LEU A 10 -24.14 -10.62 16.76
C LEU A 10 -23.17 -9.43 16.86
N LEU A 11 -22.90 -8.95 18.08
CA LEU A 11 -21.94 -7.87 18.32
C LEU A 11 -20.53 -8.27 17.85
N LEU A 12 -20.10 -9.48 18.17
CA LEU A 12 -18.81 -10.02 17.75
C LEU A 12 -18.71 -10.10 16.21
N LEU A 13 -19.76 -10.58 15.55
CA LEU A 13 -19.82 -10.67 14.09
C LEU A 13 -19.75 -9.30 13.42
N LEU A 14 -20.52 -8.33 13.91
CA LEU A 14 -20.54 -6.97 13.38
C LEU A 14 -19.15 -6.32 13.47
N LEU A 15 -18.48 -6.52 14.60
CA LEU A 15 -17.14 -6.01 14.82
C LEU A 15 -16.12 -6.70 13.91
N LEU A 16 -16.19 -8.02 13.74
CA LEU A 16 -15.32 -8.73 12.80
C LEU A 16 -15.47 -8.18 11.38
N LEU A 17 -16.71 -7.89 10.97
CA LEU A 17 -17.02 -7.28 9.68
C LEU A 17 -16.41 -5.87 9.56
N LEU A 18 -16.52 -5.05 10.61
CA LEU A 18 -15.93 -3.71 10.65
C LEU A 18 -14.40 -3.77 10.52
N LEU A 19 -13.77 -4.71 11.23
CA LEU A 19 -12.32 -4.94 11.16
C LEU A 19 -11.88 -5.32 9.74
N LEU A 20 -12.63 -6.23 9.11
CA LEU A 20 -12.37 -6.66 7.73
C LEU A 20 -12.49 -5.48 6.75
N LEU A 21 -13.52 -4.65 6.90
CA LEU A 21 -13.73 -3.47 6.05
C LEU A 21 -12.57 -2.47 6.21
N LEU A 22 -12.11 -2.23 7.43
CA LEU A 22 -10.98 -1.35 7.70
C LEU A 22 -9.70 -1.88 7.02
N LEU A 23 -9.45 -3.19 7.11
CA LEU A 23 -8.31 -3.82 6.46
C LEU A 23 -8.37 -3.68 4.94
N LEU A 24 -9.56 -3.87 4.35
CA LEU A 24 -9.77 -3.71 2.91
C LEU A 24 -9.51 -2.26 2.47
N LEU A 25 -10.02 -1.28 3.23
CA LEU A 25 -9.79 0.14 2.94
C LEU A 25 -8.30 0.48 2.99
N LEU A 26 -7.59 -0.03 3.99
CA LEU A 26 -6.15 0.15 4.13
C LEU A 26 -5.38 -0.44 2.94
N LEU A 27 -5.77 -1.63 2.48
CA LEU A 27 -5.18 -2.25 1.30
C LEU A 27 -5.41 -1.41 0.04
N LEU A 28 -6.62 -0.88 -0.14
CA LEU A 28 -6.95 -0.01 -1.28
C LEU A 28 -6.12 1.27 -1.27
N LEU A 29 -5.97 1.90 -0.10
CA LEU A 29 -5.14 3.10 0.06
C LEU A 29 -3.68 2.83 -0.30
N LEU A 30 -3.15 1.68 0.14
CA LEU A 30 -1.79 1.25 -0.18
C LEU A 30 -1.60 1.07 -1.70
N LEU A 31 -2.56 0.43 -2.37
CA LEU A 31 -2.53 0.22 -3.81
C LEU A 31 -2.57 1.55 -4.57
N LEU A 32 -3.44 2.48 -4.17
CA LEU A 32 -3.55 3.79 -4.79
C LEU A 32 -2.24 4.58 -4.66
N LEU A 33 -1.61 4.55 -3.48
CA LEU A 33 -0.35 5.23 -3.27
C LEU A 33 0.76 4.60 -4.12
N LEU A 34 0.83 3.28 -4.20
CA LEU A 34 1.77 2.59 -5.07
C LEU A 34 1.61 3.03 -6.53
N LEU A 35 0.37 3.14 -7.02
CA LEU A 35 0.09 3.60 -8.38
C LEU A 35 0.57 5.05 -8.58
N LEU A 36 0.28 5.94 -7.62
CA LEU A 36 0.70 7.34 -7.67
C LEU A 36 2.24 7.46 -7.72
N LEU A 37 2.94 6.58 -7.00
CA LEU A 37 4.40 6.53 -6.97
C LEU A 37 5.01 5.99 -8.26
N LEU A 38 4.34 5.05 -8.93
CA LEU A 38 4.82 4.47 -10.18
C LEU A 38 4.61 5.39 -11.39
N LEU A 39 3.58 6.24 -11.38
CA LEU A 39 3.25 7.12 -12.50
C LEU A 39 4.42 8.03 -12.95
N PRO A 40 5.10 8.81 -12.08
CA PRO A 40 6.21 9.66 -12.49
C PRO A 40 7.41 8.85 -13.02
N LEU A 41 7.65 7.65 -12.47
CA LEU A 41 8.68 6.75 -12.99
C LEU A 41 8.36 6.29 -14.41
N LEU A 42 7.11 5.94 -14.68
CA LEU A 42 6.67 5.51 -16.00
C LEU A 42 6.76 6.64 -17.04
N LEU A 43 6.36 7.85 -16.66
CA LEU A 43 6.48 9.03 -17.52
C LEU A 43 7.95 9.31 -17.86
N LEU A 44 8.84 9.22 -16.87
CA LEU A 44 10.27 9.41 -17.11
C LEU A 44 10.88 8.29 -17.96
N LEU A 45 10.47 7.03 -17.73
CA LEU A 45 10.88 5.89 -18.53
C LEU A 45 10.48 6.07 -20.00
N LEU A 46 9.36 6.74 -20.29
CA LEU A 46 8.93 7.05 -21.64
C LEU A 46 9.69 8.23 -22.25
N LEU A 47 10.06 9.24 -21.46
CA LEU A 47 10.83 10.39 -21.94
C LEU A 47 12.29 10.05 -22.29
N LEU A 48 12.92 9.16 -21.52
CA LEU A 48 14.32 8.77 -21.72
C LEU A 48 14.63 8.23 -23.14
N PRO A 49 13.89 7.25 -23.71
CA PRO A 49 14.18 6.74 -25.05
C PRO A 49 13.91 7.78 -26.14
N LEU A 50 12.97 8.71 -25.95
CA LEU A 50 12.75 9.80 -26.90
C LEU A 50 13.96 10.74 -26.95
N LEU A 51 14.51 11.07 -25.78
CA LEU A 51 15.71 11.90 -25.70
C LEU A 51 16.95 11.17 -26.27
N LEU A 52 17.05 9.85 -26.04
CA LEU A 52 18.09 9.01 -26.65
C LEU A 52 17.96 8.97 -28.17
N LEU A 53 16.74 8.83 -28.70
CA LEU A 53 16.48 8.83 -30.13
C LEU A 53 16.87 10.15 -30.77
N LEU A 54 16.53 11.28 -30.12
CA LEU A 54 16.96 12.59 -30.59
C LEU A 54 18.49 12.70 -30.63
N LEU A 55 19.18 12.25 -29.59
CA LEU A 55 20.64 12.20 -29.55
C LEU A 55 21.20 11.32 -30.70
N LEU A 56 20.60 10.16 -30.95
CA LEU A 56 21.02 9.26 -32.02
C LEU A 56 20.83 9.91 -33.39
N LEU A 57 19.72 10.61 -33.62
CA LEU A 57 19.46 11.32 -34.87
C LEU A 57 20.50 12.42 -35.11
N LEU A 58 20.83 13.19 -34.06
CA LEU A 58 21.88 14.21 -34.14
C LEU A 58 23.25 13.58 -34.44
N LEU A 59 23.56 12.44 -33.83
CA LEU A 59 24.79 11.69 -34.12
C LEU A 59 24.82 11.16 -35.56
N LEU A 60 23.70 10.67 -36.08
CA LEU A 60 23.60 10.21 -37.47
C LEU A 60 23.78 11.37 -38.44
N LEU A 61 23.19 12.53 -38.14
CA LEU A 61 23.40 13.74 -38.95
C LEU A 61 24.87 14.14 -38.99
N LEU A 62 25.56 14.10 -37.84
CA LEU A 62 27.01 14.33 -37.76
C LEU A 62 27.78 13.33 -38.64
N LEU A 63 27.43 12.06 -38.56
CA LEU A 63 28.09 11.01 -39.33
C LEU A 63 27.87 11.20 -40.84
N LEU A 64 26.66 11.57 -41.26
CA LEU A 64 26.36 11.84 -42.66
C LEU A 64 27.16 13.03 -43.19
N GLN A 65 27.29 14.09 -42.40
CA GLN A 65 28.13 15.24 -42.76
C GLN A 65 29.61 14.84 -42.89
N LEU A 66 30.10 13.99 -42.00
CA LEU A 66 31.45 13.44 -42.09
C LEU A 66 31.63 12.55 -43.34
N LEU A 67 30.62 11.77 -43.71
CA LEU A 67 30.67 10.94 -44.92
C LEU A 67 30.66 11.82 -46.18
N LEU A 68 29.84 12.87 -46.20
CA LEU A 68 29.83 13.84 -47.30
C LEU A 68 31.21 14.49 -47.47
N LEU A 69 31.85 14.88 -46.35
CA LEU A 69 33.23 15.38 -46.39
C LEU A 69 34.16 14.38 -47.09
N LEU A 70 34.09 13.11 -46.69
CA LEU A 70 34.94 12.07 -47.22
C LEU A 70 34.68 11.84 -48.72
N LEU A 71 33.41 11.87 -49.14
CA LEU A 71 33.04 11.73 -50.55
C LEU A 71 33.59 12.89 -51.38
N VAL A 72 33.43 14.13 -50.92
CA VAL A 72 33.98 15.28 -51.65
C VAL A 72 35.50 15.20 -51.73
N LEU A 73 36.15 14.80 -50.65
CA LEU A 73 37.60 14.55 -50.63
C LEU A 73 38.00 13.50 -51.68
N LEU A 74 37.27 12.39 -51.76
CA LEU A 74 37.53 11.32 -52.73
C LEU A 74 37.30 11.79 -54.16
N LEU A 75 36.22 12.52 -54.43
CA LEU A 75 35.88 13.03 -55.76
C LEU A 75 36.95 14.01 -56.25
N LEU A 76 37.50 14.83 -55.35
CA LEU A 76 38.64 15.69 -55.64
C LEU A 76 39.91 14.90 -55.99
N VAL A 77 40.14 13.76 -55.35
CA VAL A 77 41.29 12.87 -55.66
C VAL A 77 41.12 12.19 -57.02
N LEU A 78 39.89 11.82 -57.39
CA LEU A 78 39.59 11.06 -58.60
C LEU A 78 39.40 11.91 -59.86
N LEU A 79 39.27 13.23 -59.75
CA LEU A 79 39.19 14.08 -60.93
C LEU A 79 40.45 13.91 -61.80
N PRO A 80 40.29 13.54 -63.09
CA PRO A 80 41.43 13.27 -63.94
C PRO A 80 42.27 14.53 -64.08
N PRO A 81 43.60 14.40 -64.18
CA PRO A 81 44.44 15.55 -64.46
C PRO A 81 43.99 16.17 -65.79
N PRO A 82 43.97 17.52 -65.87
CA PRO A 82 43.45 18.20 -67.05
C PRO A 82 44.18 17.72 -68.31
N PRO A 83 43.46 17.57 -69.44
CA PRO A 83 44.04 17.07 -70.67
C PRO A 83 45.20 17.97 -71.11
N PRO A 84 46.26 17.40 -71.71
CA PRO A 84 47.43 18.16 -72.11
C PRO A 84 47.03 19.23 -73.14
N PRO A 85 47.57 20.46 -73.02
CA PRO A 85 47.08 21.59 -73.79
C PRO A 85 47.42 21.48 -75.29
N PRO A 86 46.59 22.06 -76.18
CA PRO A 86 46.99 22.31 -77.56
C PRO A 86 48.19 23.29 -77.60
N PRO A 87 48.98 23.28 -78.69
CA PRO A 87 50.27 23.99 -78.75
C PRO A 87 50.19 25.50 -78.45
N PRO A 88 51.23 26.10 -77.81
CA PRO A 88 51.04 27.20 -76.86
C PRO A 88 51.01 28.64 -77.44
N PRO A 89 50.02 29.47 -77.04
CA PRO A 89 50.19 30.92 -76.79
C PRO A 89 50.85 31.17 -75.40
N PRO A 90 51.34 32.41 -75.10
CA PRO A 90 52.23 32.70 -73.96
C PRO A 90 51.71 32.27 -72.57
N PRO A 91 52.62 32.00 -71.60
CA PRO A 91 52.31 31.24 -70.39
C PRO A 91 51.41 32.02 -69.42
N PRO A 92 50.23 31.49 -69.06
CA PRO A 92 49.42 32.01 -67.97
C PRO A 92 50.04 31.67 -66.60
N PRO A 93 49.65 32.40 -65.52
CA PRO A 93 50.13 32.12 -64.16
C PRO A 93 49.83 30.68 -63.72
N PRO A 94 50.70 30.07 -62.88
CA PRO A 94 50.51 28.69 -62.47
C PRO A 94 49.19 28.53 -61.71
N PRO A 95 48.39 27.49 -62.03
CA PRO A 95 47.15 27.24 -61.32
C PRO A 95 47.46 27.00 -59.84
N PRO A 96 46.55 27.43 -58.93
CA PRO A 96 46.77 27.27 -57.50
C PRO A 96 47.00 25.80 -57.15
N PRO A 97 47.94 25.50 -56.23
CA PRO A 97 48.24 24.13 -55.86
C PRO A 97 46.98 23.48 -55.28
N ARG A 98 46.67 22.28 -55.77
CA ARG A 98 45.46 21.51 -55.41
C ARG A 98 45.25 21.38 -53.89
N LEU A 99 46.34 21.39 -53.11
CA LEU A 99 46.29 21.37 -51.65
C LEU A 99 45.61 22.60 -51.05
N LEU A 100 45.79 23.79 -51.64
CA LEU A 100 45.10 25.00 -51.16
C LEU A 100 43.60 24.94 -51.46
N LEU A 101 43.21 24.37 -52.60
CA LEU A 101 41.79 24.17 -52.92
C LEU A 101 41.13 23.14 -51.97
N LEU A 102 41.86 22.08 -51.61
CA LEU A 102 41.39 21.10 -50.64
C LEU A 102 41.24 21.72 -49.24
N LEU A 103 42.23 22.49 -48.80
CA LEU A 103 42.16 23.22 -47.53
C LEU A 103 40.97 24.19 -47.51
N LEU A 104 40.78 24.94 -48.60
CA LEU A 104 39.67 25.88 -48.77
C LEU A 104 38.31 25.19 -48.65
N LEU A 105 38.20 23.95 -49.13
CA LEU A 105 36.96 23.17 -49.08
C LEU A 105 36.76 22.47 -47.73
N LEU A 106 37.83 22.03 -47.07
CA LEU A 106 37.77 21.37 -45.77
C LEU A 106 37.44 22.35 -44.64
N LEU A 107 37.97 23.57 -44.72
CA LEU A 107 37.75 24.63 -43.74
C LEU A 107 36.27 24.91 -43.42
N PRO A 108 35.37 25.15 -44.40
CA PRO A 108 33.95 25.41 -44.11
C PRO A 108 33.26 24.18 -43.49
N LEU A 109 33.70 22.97 -43.80
CA LEU A 109 33.13 21.78 -43.19
C LEU A 109 33.57 21.59 -41.76
N LEU A 110 34.85 21.82 -41.46
CA LEU A 110 35.35 21.86 -40.08
C LEU A 110 34.64 22.95 -39.27
N LEU A 111 34.42 24.11 -39.87
CA LEU A 111 33.66 25.20 -39.29
C LEU A 111 32.19 24.81 -39.01
N LEU A 112 31.61 23.91 -39.80
CA LEU A 112 30.26 23.38 -39.60
C LEU A 112 30.21 22.25 -38.55
N LEU A 113 31.27 21.46 -38.43
CA LEU A 113 31.36 20.38 -37.44
C LEU A 113 31.54 20.91 -36.01
N LEU A 114 32.33 21.97 -35.85
CA LEU A 114 32.60 22.60 -34.54
C LEU A 114 31.32 23.01 -33.76
N PRO A 115 30.35 23.75 -34.34
CA PRO A 115 29.13 24.14 -33.63
C PRO A 115 28.26 22.94 -33.29
N LEU A 116 28.29 21.87 -34.10
CA LEU A 116 27.54 20.66 -33.79
C LEU A 116 28.14 19.90 -32.61
N LEU A 117 29.47 19.81 -32.53
CA LEU A 117 30.17 19.29 -31.35
C LEU A 117 29.86 20.15 -30.12
N LEU A 118 29.88 21.48 -30.27
CA LEU A 118 29.56 22.42 -29.20
C LEU A 118 28.11 22.26 -28.71
N LEU A 119 27.18 21.89 -29.59
CA LEU A 119 25.78 21.59 -29.24
C LEU A 119 25.62 20.21 -28.59
N LEU A 120 26.45 19.24 -28.96
CA LEU A 120 26.41 17.89 -28.40
C LEU A 120 26.82 17.88 -26.92
N LEU A 121 27.84 18.64 -26.55
CA LEU A 121 28.36 18.70 -25.18
C LEU A 121 27.30 19.09 -24.11
N PRO A 122 26.55 20.21 -24.24
CA PRO A 122 25.53 20.58 -23.28
C PRO A 122 24.36 19.59 -23.27
N LEU A 123 24.07 18.92 -24.39
CA LEU A 123 23.04 17.88 -24.44
C LEU A 123 23.46 16.63 -23.66
N LEU A 124 24.74 16.26 -23.72
CA LEU A 124 25.30 15.18 -22.90
C LEU A 124 25.30 15.54 -21.41
N LEU A 125 25.65 16.79 -21.07
CA LEU A 125 25.56 17.30 -19.70
C LEU A 125 24.10 17.25 -19.19
N LEU A 126 23.14 17.66 -20.03
CA LEU A 126 21.71 17.62 -19.71
C LEU A 126 21.25 16.19 -19.45
N LEU A 127 21.70 15.22 -20.27
CA LEU A 127 21.40 13.80 -20.07
C LEU A 127 21.95 13.31 -18.72
N LEU A 128 23.19 13.68 -18.38
CA LEU A 128 23.79 13.32 -17.09
C LEU A 128 23.00 13.95 -15.92
N LEU A 129 22.61 15.21 -16.03
CA LEU A 129 21.80 15.90 -15.02
C LEU A 129 20.44 15.22 -14.85
N LEU A 130 19.80 14.82 -15.96
CA LEU A 130 18.53 14.10 -15.94
C LEU A 130 18.69 12.74 -15.23
N LEU A 131 19.78 12.03 -15.48
CA LEU A 131 20.09 10.77 -14.81
C LEU A 131 20.29 10.97 -13.30
N LEU A 132 21.00 12.03 -12.89
CA LEU A 132 21.17 12.37 -11.49
C LEU A 132 19.83 12.72 -10.82
N LEU A 133 19.00 13.50 -11.51
CA LEU A 133 17.66 13.85 -11.04
C LEU A 133 16.79 12.60 -10.88
N LEU A 134 16.88 11.65 -11.82
CA LEU A 134 16.20 10.36 -11.72
C LEU A 134 16.65 9.59 -10.48
N LEU A 135 17.96 9.52 -10.24
CA LEU A 135 18.49 8.84 -9.06
C LEU A 135 17.98 9.50 -7.76
N LEU A 136 17.96 10.83 -7.70
CA LEU A 136 17.44 11.56 -6.56
C LEU A 136 15.94 11.31 -6.36
N LEU A 137 15.16 11.31 -7.44
CA LEU A 137 13.74 11.01 -7.41
C LEU A 137 13.49 9.58 -6.89
N LEU A 138 14.28 8.62 -7.36
CA LEU A 138 14.22 7.24 -6.88
C LEU A 138 14.54 7.13 -5.39
N LEU A 139 15.54 7.87 -4.91
CA LEU A 139 15.88 7.91 -3.49
C LEU A 139 14.74 8.53 -2.65
N LEU A 140 14.16 9.63 -3.12
CA LEU A 140 13.02 10.27 -2.46
C LEU A 140 11.81 9.33 -2.42
N LEU A 141 11.57 8.61 -3.52
CA LEU A 141 10.53 7.61 -3.62
C LEU A 141 10.72 6.49 -2.59
N LEU A 142 11.95 5.98 -2.48
CA LEU A 142 12.31 4.97 -1.49
C LEU A 142 12.07 5.47 -0.06
N LEU A 143 12.45 6.72 0.23
CA LEU A 143 12.21 7.33 1.54
C LEU A 143 10.71 7.45 1.84
N LEU A 144 9.92 7.88 0.86
CA LEU A 144 8.46 7.99 1.00
C LEU A 144 7.83 6.62 1.23
N LEU A 145 8.28 5.59 0.52
CA LEU A 145 7.85 4.21 0.72
C LEU A 145 8.17 3.73 2.15
N LEU A 146 9.38 4.04 2.65
CA LEU A 146 9.76 3.70 4.03
C LEU A 146 8.87 4.41 5.05
N LEU A 147 8.59 5.70 4.84
CA LEU A 147 7.70 6.48 5.71
C LEU A 147 6.28 5.89 5.71
N LEU A 148 5.77 5.51 4.53
CA LEU A 148 4.49 4.85 4.42
C LEU A 148 4.46 3.53 5.18
N LEU A 149 5.50 2.70 5.02
CA LEU A 149 5.61 1.44 5.73
C LEU A 149 5.57 1.66 7.26
N LEU A 150 6.27 2.69 7.75
CA LEU A 150 6.23 3.06 9.16
C LEU A 150 4.81 3.49 9.60
N LEU A 151 4.12 4.30 8.80
CA LEU A 151 2.74 4.70 9.08
C LEU A 151 1.80 3.50 9.11
N LEU A 152 1.96 2.56 8.17
CA LEU A 152 1.19 1.33 8.11
C LEU A 152 1.42 0.48 9.37
N LEU A 153 2.67 0.35 9.81
CA LEU A 153 3.03 -0.35 11.04
C LEU A 153 2.37 0.30 12.27
N LEU A 154 2.39 1.64 12.35
CA LEU A 154 1.74 2.38 13.44
C LEU A 154 0.22 2.14 13.45
N LEU A 155 -0.42 2.15 12.28
CA LEU A 155 -1.84 1.87 12.16
C LEU A 155 -2.17 0.44 12.59
N LEU A 156 -1.35 -0.53 12.18
CA LEU A 156 -1.50 -1.92 12.60
C LEU A 156 -1.37 -2.06 14.13
N LEU A 157 -0.42 -1.36 14.75
CA LEU A 157 -0.26 -1.33 16.20
C LEU A 157 -1.50 -0.75 16.89
N LEU A 158 -2.05 0.36 16.37
CA LEU A 158 -3.28 0.96 16.88
C LEU A 158 -4.46 -0.01 16.77
N LEU A 159 -4.56 -0.74 15.65
CA LEU A 159 -5.59 -1.74 15.44
C LEU A 159 -5.48 -2.89 16.45
N LEU A 160 -4.26 -3.36 16.71
CA LEU A 160 -3.99 -4.39 17.72
C LEU A 160 -4.40 -3.90 19.12
N LEU A 161 -4.09 -2.64 19.46
CA LEU A 161 -4.48 -2.05 20.73
C LEU A 161 -6.01 -1.97 20.88
N LEU A 162 -6.71 -1.58 19.81
CA LEU A 162 -8.17 -1.55 19.78
C LEU A 162 -8.77 -2.94 19.99
N LEU A 163 -8.20 -3.96 19.32
CA LEU A 163 -8.61 -5.35 19.49
C LEU A 163 -8.40 -5.82 20.93
N LEU A 164 -7.28 -5.47 21.56
CA LEU A 164 -6.99 -5.81 22.95
C LEU A 164 -7.99 -5.15 23.91
N LEU A 165 -8.28 -3.86 23.72
CA LEU A 165 -9.26 -3.12 24.52
C LEU A 165 -10.64 -3.76 24.45
N LEU A 166 -11.05 -4.15 23.25
CA LEU A 166 -12.30 -4.85 23.03
C LEU A 166 -12.32 -6.23 23.71
N LEU A 167 -11.23 -7.01 23.62
CA LEU A 167 -11.13 -8.29 24.31
C LEU A 167 -11.30 -8.11 25.83
N LEU A 168 -10.70 -7.05 26.39
CA LEU A 168 -10.88 -6.69 27.79
C LEU A 168 -12.34 -6.35 28.12
N LEU A 169 -13.02 -5.58 27.26
CA LEU A 169 -14.44 -5.26 27.42
C LEU A 169 -15.30 -6.53 27.41
N LEU A 170 -15.01 -7.46 26.50
CA LEU A 170 -15.71 -8.74 26.42
C LEU A 170 -15.50 -9.56 27.70
N LEU A 171 -14.28 -9.61 28.23
CA LEU A 171 -13.97 -10.30 29.48
C LEU A 171 -14.74 -9.69 30.66
N LEU A 172 -14.79 -8.35 30.73
CA LEU A 172 -15.54 -7.64 31.76
C LEU A 172 -17.04 -7.96 31.69
N LEU A 173 -17.61 -7.98 30.49
CA LEU A 173 -19.02 -8.34 30.26
C LEU A 173 -19.30 -9.78 30.70
N LEU A 174 -18.40 -10.72 30.40
CA LEU A 174 -18.51 -12.11 30.82
C LEU A 174 -18.47 -12.24 32.36
N LEU A 175 -17.59 -11.49 33.02
CA LEU A 175 -17.52 -11.44 34.48
C LEU A 175 -18.82 -10.89 35.10
N LEU A 176 -19.38 -9.82 34.52
CA LEU A 176 -20.67 -9.27 34.95
C LEU A 176 -21.79 -10.31 34.80
N LEU A 177 -21.80 -11.06 33.70
CA LEU A 177 -22.77 -12.12 33.47
C LEU A 177 -22.64 -13.24 34.50
N GLN A 178 -21.42 -13.66 34.84
CA GLN A 178 -21.17 -14.66 35.89
C GLN A 178 -21.69 -14.18 37.25
N LEU A 179 -21.46 -12.91 37.58
CA LEU A 179 -21.97 -12.31 38.83
C LEU A 179 -23.50 -12.29 38.86
N LEU A 180 -24.15 -11.95 37.75
CA LEU A 180 -25.61 -12.00 37.63
C LEU A 180 -26.15 -13.43 37.82
N LEU A 181 -25.50 -14.43 37.23
CA LEU A 181 -25.87 -15.84 37.40
C LEU A 181 -25.73 -16.29 38.86
N LEU A 182 -24.67 -15.88 39.55
CA LEU A 182 -24.47 -16.17 40.97
C LEU A 182 -25.60 -15.56 41.83
N GLN A 183 -25.99 -14.32 41.55
CA GLN A 183 -27.10 -13.66 42.24
C GLN A 183 -28.43 -14.40 42.03
N LEU A 184 -28.70 -14.83 40.80
CA LEU A 184 -29.90 -15.62 40.47
C LEU A 184 -29.90 -16.97 41.21
N LEU A 185 -28.76 -17.66 41.28
CA LEU A 185 -28.60 -18.91 42.02
C LEU A 185 -28.88 -18.71 43.51
N LEU A 186 -28.36 -17.63 44.11
CA LEU A 186 -28.58 -17.31 45.51
C LEU A 186 -30.05 -17.02 45.80
N LEU A 187 -30.73 -16.26 44.92
CA LEU A 187 -32.17 -16.01 45.02
C LEU A 187 -32.98 -17.32 44.94
N PHE A 188 -32.61 -18.22 44.04
CA PHE A 188 -33.24 -19.53 43.90
C PHE A 188 -33.06 -20.38 45.17
N LEU A 189 -31.86 -20.42 45.75
CA LEU A 189 -31.60 -21.12 47.01
C LEU A 189 -32.43 -20.55 48.16
N LEU A 190 -32.55 -19.23 48.25
CA LEU A 190 -33.38 -18.55 49.25
C LEU A 190 -34.86 -18.95 49.11
N LEU A 191 -35.38 -19.00 47.89
CA LEU A 191 -36.75 -19.42 47.61
C LEU A 191 -36.98 -20.88 48.03
N LEU A 192 -36.03 -21.77 47.73
CA LEU A 192 -36.09 -23.18 48.12
C LEU A 192 -36.11 -23.33 49.65
N LEU A 193 -35.27 -22.56 50.36
CA LEU A 193 -35.26 -22.53 51.83
C LEU A 193 -36.60 -22.07 52.40
N LEU A 194 -37.18 -21.02 51.83
CA LEU A 194 -38.50 -20.51 52.24
C LEU A 194 -39.59 -21.57 52.03
N LEU A 195 -39.56 -22.28 50.90
CA LEU A 195 -40.49 -23.37 50.61
C LEU A 195 -40.36 -24.52 51.61
N LEU A 196 -39.13 -24.91 51.95
CA LEU A 196 -38.85 -25.93 52.94
C LEU A 196 -39.38 -25.54 54.33
N LEU A 197 -39.17 -24.29 54.73
CA LEU A 197 -39.70 -23.74 55.99
C LEU A 197 -41.23 -23.80 56.02
N LEU A 198 -41.89 -23.43 54.92
CA LEU A 198 -43.34 -23.50 54.79
C LEU A 198 -43.85 -24.95 54.89
N LEU A 199 -43.17 -25.90 54.24
CA LEU A 199 -43.50 -27.32 54.31
C LEU A 199 -43.36 -27.86 55.74
N LEU A 200 -42.28 -27.50 56.44
CA LEU A 200 -42.07 -27.85 57.84
C LEU A 200 -43.19 -27.31 58.72
N LEU A 201 -43.58 -26.05 58.53
CA LEU A 201 -44.69 -25.41 59.25
C LEU A 201 -46.00 -26.18 59.02
N LEU A 202 -46.31 -26.53 57.76
CA LEU A 202 -47.49 -27.31 57.42
C LEU A 202 -47.49 -28.69 58.08
N LEU A 203 -46.35 -29.39 58.08
CA LEU A 203 -46.19 -30.67 58.75
C LEU A 203 -46.45 -30.57 60.26
N LEU A 204 -45.90 -29.53 60.91
CA LEU A 204 -46.14 -29.25 62.32
C LEU A 204 -47.63 -29.01 62.60
N LEU A 205 -48.32 -28.26 61.75
CA LEU A 205 -49.76 -28.02 61.86
C LEU A 205 -50.57 -29.31 61.72
N LEU A 206 -50.23 -30.18 60.76
CA LEU A 206 -50.88 -31.47 60.55
C LEU A 206 -50.68 -32.42 61.74
N LEU A 207 -49.45 -32.51 62.27
CA LEU A 207 -49.15 -33.29 63.48
C LEU A 207 -49.94 -32.78 64.68
N HIS A 208 -49.99 -31.46 64.87
CA HIS A 208 -50.77 -30.83 65.94
C HIS A 208 -52.26 -31.14 65.83
N HIS A 209 -52.83 -31.03 64.63
CA HIS A 209 -54.23 -31.33 64.36
C HIS A 209 -54.58 -32.81 64.57
N HIS A 210 -53.71 -33.73 64.12
CA HIS A 210 -53.90 -35.17 64.30
C HIS A 210 -53.87 -35.57 65.79
N HIS A 211 -52.99 -34.94 66.59
CA HIS A 211 -52.96 -35.15 68.04
C HIS A 211 -54.25 -34.71 68.73
N HIS A 212 -54.87 -33.60 68.32
CA HIS A 212 -56.14 -33.15 68.90
C HIS A 212 -57.32 -34.08 68.58
N HIS A 213 -57.37 -34.67 67.38
CA HIS A 213 -58.50 -35.53 66.98
C HIS A 213 -58.55 -36.87 67.71
N HIS A 214 -57.41 -37.44 68.13
CA HIS A 214 -57.38 -38.69 68.89
C HIS A 214 -57.89 -38.56 70.34
N HIS A 215 -57.84 -37.37 70.93
CA HIS A 215 -58.28 -37.17 72.32
C HIS A 215 -59.80 -37.06 72.49
N HIS A 216 -60.56 -36.74 71.44
CA HIS A 216 -62.01 -36.52 71.56
C HIS A 216 -62.87 -37.79 71.49
N HIS A 217 -62.35 -38.91 70.99
CA HIS A 217 -63.13 -40.14 70.89
C HIS A 217 -63.16 -41.00 72.16
N HIS A 218 -62.32 -40.72 73.17
CA HIS A 218 -62.27 -41.53 74.39
C HIS A 218 -63.14 -41.01 75.56
N HIS A 219 -63.69 -39.80 75.48
CA HIS A 219 -64.44 -39.23 76.63
C HIS A 219 -65.96 -39.44 76.61
N HIS A 220 -66.54 -39.91 75.50
CA HIS A 220 -67.99 -40.10 75.42
C HIS A 220 -68.51 -41.46 75.92
N HIS A 221 -67.65 -42.39 76.31
CA HIS A 221 -68.10 -43.73 76.73
C HIS A 221 -68.17 -43.98 78.24
N HIS A 222 -67.78 -43.03 79.11
CA HIS A 222 -67.72 -43.30 80.55
C HIS A 222 -68.72 -42.54 81.44
N HIS A 223 -69.60 -41.71 80.89
CA HIS A 223 -70.58 -40.98 81.71
C HIS A 223 -71.93 -41.69 81.91
N HIS A 224 -72.08 -42.95 81.48
CA HIS A 224 -73.36 -43.68 81.61
C HIS A 224 -73.42 -44.78 82.67
N HIS A 225 -72.44 -44.93 83.58
CA HIS A 225 -72.50 -46.02 84.56
C HIS A 225 -72.24 -45.65 86.02
N SER A 226 -72.80 -44.54 86.46
CA SER A 226 -73.00 -44.28 87.90
C SER A 226 -74.37 -43.68 88.18
N GLN A 227 -75.41 -44.51 88.03
CA GLN A 227 -76.65 -44.50 88.84
C GLN A 227 -77.03 -45.95 89.12
#